data_AF-A0A7K4FBE6-F1
#
_entry.id   AF-A0A7K4FBE6-F1
#
_cell.length_a   1.000
_cell.length_b   1.000
_cell.length_c   1.000
_cell.angle_alpha   90.00
_cell.angle_beta   90.00
_cell.angle_gamma   90.00
#
_symmetry.space_group_name_H-M   'P 1'
#
loop_
_entity.id
_entity.type
_entity.pdbx_description
1 polymer ?
#
loop_
_entity_poly.entity_id
_entity_poly.type
_entity_poly.pdbx_seq_one_letter_code
_entity_poly.pdbx_strand_id
1 'polypeptide(L)'
;LRGNHLRVLDLDLENNQTVSSDALLVGEYGRLRNVSMGPDGNLYILTSNQDGRGNPVHNDDRILRITPLENNVHPESSVPSPLKQTQLGIPIQSISCNDGLSLIIKASNQMPACVKTSSIQKLVDLGWGIRN
;
A
#
# COMPACT_ATOMS: atom_id res chain seq x y z
N LEU A 1 -26.12 19.83 8.62
CA LEU A 1 -25.96 18.73 7.65
C LEU A 1 -26.31 17.40 8.32
N ARG A 2 -26.91 16.46 7.57
CA ARG A 2 -27.32 15.11 8.01
C ARG A 2 -26.60 14.01 7.22
N GLY A 3 -25.38 14.29 6.74
CA GLY A 3 -24.61 13.34 5.94
C GLY A 3 -24.35 12.07 6.73
N ASN A 4 -24.69 10.93 6.14
CA ASN A 4 -24.52 9.59 6.71
C ASN A 4 -23.81 8.63 5.74
N HIS A 5 -23.15 9.18 4.72
CA HIS A 5 -22.42 8.45 3.71
C HIS A 5 -21.29 9.33 3.18
N LEU A 6 -20.27 8.70 2.62
CA LEU A 6 -19.23 9.37 1.85
C LEU A 6 -19.68 9.39 0.38
N ARG A 7 -19.73 10.57 -0.24
CA ARG A 7 -19.98 10.71 -1.68
C ARG A 7 -18.65 10.67 -2.42
N VAL A 8 -18.53 9.78 -3.40
CA VAL A 8 -17.39 9.73 -4.33
C VAL A 8 -17.90 10.13 -5.70
N LEU A 9 -17.18 11.04 -6.36
CA LEU A 9 -17.51 11.50 -7.71
C LEU A 9 -16.30 11.23 -8.59
N ASP A 10 -16.51 10.51 -9.69
CA ASP A 10 -15.55 10.49 -10.79
C ASP A 10 -15.87 11.67 -11.70
N LEU A 11 -14.89 12.54 -11.92
CA LEU A 11 -15.04 13.76 -12.70
C LEU A 11 -14.19 13.69 -13.96
N ASP A 12 -14.81 14.00 -15.09
CA ASP A 12 -14.13 14.36 -16.32
C ASP A 12 -13.96 15.88 -16.34
N LEU A 13 -12.75 16.33 -16.03
CA LEU A 13 -12.43 17.75 -15.94
C LEU A 13 -12.30 18.41 -17.31
N GLU A 14 -12.01 17.65 -18.38
CA GLU A 14 -11.86 18.18 -19.73
C GLU A 14 -13.23 18.58 -20.28
N ASN A 15 -14.21 17.71 -20.09
CA ASN A 15 -15.59 17.94 -20.54
C ASN A 15 -16.47 18.60 -19.47
N ASN A 16 -15.93 18.86 -18.27
CA ASN A 16 -16.65 19.37 -17.11
C ASN A 16 -17.91 18.53 -16.78
N GLN A 17 -17.74 17.21 -16.75
CA GLN A 17 -18.82 16.25 -16.52
C GLN A 17 -18.54 15.39 -15.28
N THR A 18 -19.60 14.95 -14.63
CA THR A 18 -19.53 13.88 -13.63
C THR A 18 -19.76 12.54 -14.33
N VAL A 19 -18.75 11.68 -14.28
CA VAL A 19 -18.77 10.34 -14.87
C VAL A 19 -19.57 9.38 -13.99
N SER A 20 -19.37 9.43 -12.67
CA SER A 20 -20.04 8.56 -11.70
C SER A 20 -20.29 9.29 -10.37
N SER A 21 -21.20 8.75 -9.56
CA SER A 21 -21.57 9.30 -8.26
C SER A 21 -21.99 8.19 -7.32
N ASP A 22 -21.06 7.73 -6.50
CA ASP A 22 -21.26 6.62 -5.58
C ASP A 22 -21.47 7.11 -4.15
N ALA A 23 -22.24 6.34 -3.39
CA ALA A 23 -22.43 6.53 -1.96
C ALA A 23 -21.80 5.36 -1.21
N LEU A 24 -20.71 5.63 -0.50
CA LEU A 24 -19.99 4.65 0.31
C LEU A 24 -20.33 4.80 1.79
N LEU A 25 -20.11 3.73 2.57
CA LEU A 25 -20.26 3.71 4.04
C LEU A 25 -21.65 4.16 4.52
N VAL A 26 -22.70 3.87 3.74
CA VAL A 26 -24.06 4.38 3.98
C VAL A 26 -24.58 3.86 5.32
N GLY A 27 -24.72 4.77 6.29
CA GLY A 27 -25.22 4.49 7.64
C GLY A 27 -24.25 3.71 8.54
N GLU A 28 -23.13 3.23 8.02
CA GLU A 28 -22.23 2.31 8.71
C GLU A 28 -21.61 2.91 9.97
N TYR A 29 -21.22 4.19 9.91
CA TYR A 29 -20.61 4.93 11.02
C TYR A 29 -21.52 6.06 11.56
N GLY A 30 -22.80 6.05 11.18
CA GLY A 30 -23.73 7.12 11.52
C GLY A 30 -23.42 8.42 10.76
N ARG A 31 -23.30 9.53 11.48
CA ARG A 31 -23.13 10.88 10.94
C ARG A 31 -21.68 11.13 10.57
N LEU A 32 -21.41 11.43 9.30
CA LEU A 32 -20.11 11.86 8.82
C LEU A 32 -20.07 13.39 8.72
N ARG A 33 -19.01 14.01 9.25
CA ARG A 33 -18.93 15.48 9.41
C ARG A 33 -17.97 16.15 8.47
N ASN A 34 -16.80 15.56 8.24
CA ASN A 34 -15.75 16.13 7.42
C ASN A 34 -14.88 15.04 6.81
N VAL A 35 -14.21 15.38 5.70
CA VAL A 35 -13.19 14.55 5.05
C VAL A 35 -11.99 15.44 4.68
N SER A 36 -10.78 14.97 4.95
CA SER A 36 -9.54 15.65 4.57
C SER A 36 -8.45 14.64 4.23
N MET A 37 -7.56 15.02 3.32
CA MET A 37 -6.31 14.30 3.12
C MET A 37 -5.33 14.61 4.26
N GLY A 38 -4.67 13.59 4.79
CA GLY A 38 -3.60 13.72 5.77
C GLY A 38 -2.22 13.91 5.12
N PRO A 39 -1.18 14.25 5.91
CA PRO A 39 0.19 14.41 5.39
C PRO A 39 0.81 13.10 4.89
N ASP A 40 0.23 11.96 5.25
CA ASP A 40 0.58 10.61 4.77
C ASP A 40 -0.12 10.24 3.44
N GLY A 41 -0.88 11.17 2.84
CA GLY A 41 -1.61 10.96 1.59
C GLY A 41 -2.90 10.16 1.73
N ASN A 42 -3.27 9.73 2.94
CA ASN A 42 -4.52 8.99 3.18
C ASN A 42 -5.70 9.93 3.44
N LEU A 43 -6.93 9.43 3.23
CA LEU A 43 -8.14 10.20 3.55
C LEU A 43 -8.60 9.92 4.98
N TYR A 44 -8.96 10.98 5.69
CA TYR A 44 -9.45 10.93 7.07
C TYR A 44 -10.86 11.48 7.14
N ILE A 45 -11.77 10.76 7.82
CA ILE A 45 -13.18 11.10 7.97
C ILE A 45 -13.51 11.22 9.46
N LEU A 46 -14.23 12.29 9.83
CA LEU A 46 -14.72 12.49 11.19
C LEU A 46 -16.16 12.02 11.33
N THR A 47 -16.46 11.23 12.36
CA THR A 47 -17.86 10.99 12.80
C THR A 47 -18.30 12.09 13.76
N SER A 48 -19.62 12.31 13.86
CA SER A 48 -20.20 13.29 14.78
C SER A 48 -21.56 12.81 15.29
N ASN A 49 -21.56 11.66 15.93
CA ASN A 49 -22.74 10.99 16.48
C ASN A 49 -23.14 11.55 17.86
N GLN A 50 -22.17 12.13 18.60
CA GLN A 50 -22.41 12.74 19.91
C GLN A 50 -22.83 14.21 19.86
N ASP A 51 -23.11 14.77 18.68
CA ASP A 51 -23.53 16.17 18.49
C ASP A 51 -24.98 16.47 18.92
N GLY A 52 -25.63 15.53 19.61
CA GLY A 52 -27.04 15.59 20.02
C GLY A 52 -28.04 15.30 18.91
N ARG A 53 -27.59 14.91 17.71
CA ARG A 53 -28.44 14.60 16.55
C ARG A 53 -28.23 13.19 16.00
N GLY A 54 -27.34 12.41 16.61
CA GLY A 54 -27.07 11.02 16.28
C GLY A 54 -27.60 10.05 17.32
N ASN A 55 -27.39 8.76 17.05
CA ASN A 55 -27.61 7.67 18.00
C ASN A 55 -26.22 7.09 18.34
N PRO A 56 -25.48 7.71 19.27
CA PRO A 56 -24.09 7.33 19.51
C PRO A 56 -23.98 5.90 20.03
N VAL A 57 -22.98 5.18 19.53
CA VAL A 57 -22.61 3.86 20.03
C VAL A 57 -21.38 3.96 20.93
N HIS A 58 -21.04 2.86 21.59
CA HIS A 58 -19.81 2.76 22.35
C HIS A 58 -18.59 3.05 21.44
N ASN A 59 -17.68 3.91 21.91
CA ASN A 59 -16.50 4.42 21.19
C ASN A 59 -16.75 5.41 20.05
N ASP A 60 -17.91 6.06 20.00
CA ASP A 60 -18.00 7.33 19.26
C ASP A 60 -17.33 8.46 20.06
N ASP A 61 -16.91 9.57 19.44
CA ASP A 61 -16.73 9.78 18.00
C ASP A 61 -15.39 9.21 17.50
N ARG A 62 -15.28 8.98 16.19
CA ARG A 62 -14.15 8.29 15.55
C ARG A 62 -13.52 9.16 14.46
N ILE A 63 -12.22 8.95 14.27
CA ILE A 63 -11.47 9.37 13.08
C ILE A 63 -11.20 8.12 12.26
N LEU A 64 -11.86 7.99 11.11
CA LEU A 64 -11.68 6.87 10.18
C LEU A 64 -10.54 7.22 9.21
N ARG A 65 -9.67 6.26 8.91
CA ARG A 65 -8.62 6.40 7.89
C ARG A 65 -8.91 5.47 6.73
N ILE A 66 -9.07 6.02 5.54
CA ILE A 66 -9.17 5.28 4.28
C ILE A 66 -7.80 5.28 3.62
N THR A 67 -7.27 4.09 3.41
CA THR A 67 -6.02 3.86 2.69
C THR A 67 -6.36 3.21 1.35
N PRO A 68 -5.59 3.47 0.28
CA PRO A 68 -5.63 2.64 -0.92
C PRO A 68 -5.43 1.18 -0.51
N LEU A 69 -6.21 0.28 -1.11
CA LEU A 69 -5.82 -1.13 -1.10
C LEU A 69 -4.51 -1.20 -1.89
N GLU A 70 -3.46 -1.78 -1.31
CA GLU A 70 -2.22 -2.09 -2.03
C GLU A 70 -2.49 -3.17 -3.09
N ASN A 71 -3.23 -2.80 -4.13
CA ASN A 71 -3.14 -3.48 -5.40
C ASN A 71 -1.81 -3.00 -5.97
N ASN A 72 -0.80 -3.86 -5.95
CA ASN A 72 0.53 -3.66 -6.53
C ASN A 72 0.45 -3.14 -7.98
N VAL A 73 0.21 -1.84 -8.14
CA VAL A 73 0.21 -1.11 -9.41
C VAL A 73 1.07 0.13 -9.17
N HIS A 74 2.34 -0.13 -8.86
CA HIS A 74 3.42 0.73 -9.32
C HIS A 74 4.19 -0.07 -10.38
N PRO A 75 3.97 0.18 -11.68
CA PRO A 75 4.72 -0.47 -12.76
C PRO A 75 6.23 -0.18 -12.75
N GLU A 76 6.72 0.73 -11.89
CA GLU A 76 8.12 1.17 -11.88
C GLU A 76 8.88 1.03 -10.54
N SER A 77 8.31 0.45 -9.48
CA SER A 77 9.00 0.45 -8.15
C SER A 77 9.13 -0.89 -7.42
N SER A 78 8.92 -2.03 -8.06
CA SER A 78 9.27 -3.30 -7.43
C SER A 78 10.03 -4.19 -8.39
N VAL A 79 11.35 -4.19 -8.28
CA VAL A 79 12.17 -5.22 -8.92
C VAL A 79 11.60 -6.57 -8.46
N PRO A 80 11.14 -7.45 -9.37
CA PRO A 80 10.56 -8.74 -8.99
C PRO A 80 11.55 -9.56 -8.16
N SER A 81 11.05 -10.51 -7.36
CA SER A 81 11.96 -11.37 -6.57
C SER A 81 12.98 -12.08 -7.48
N PRO A 82 14.19 -12.41 -6.98
CA PRO A 82 15.22 -13.08 -7.79
C PRO A 82 14.73 -14.35 -8.49
N LEU A 83 13.91 -15.14 -7.81
CA LEU A 83 13.30 -16.34 -8.39
C LEU A 83 12.33 -16.00 -9.52
N LYS A 84 11.57 -14.90 -9.39
CA LYS A 84 10.68 -14.46 -10.46
C LYS A 84 11.48 -13.93 -11.67
N GLN A 85 12.57 -13.21 -11.43
CA GLN A 85 13.45 -12.72 -12.49
C GLN A 85 14.10 -13.88 -13.27
N THR A 86 14.58 -14.93 -12.60
CA THR A 86 15.12 -16.12 -13.30
C THR A 86 14.05 -16.86 -14.09
N GLN A 87 12.83 -16.99 -13.55
CA GLN A 87 11.69 -17.58 -14.27
C GLN A 87 11.29 -16.77 -15.50
N LEU A 88 11.57 -15.47 -15.51
CA LEU A 88 11.39 -14.58 -16.67
C LEU A 88 12.57 -14.64 -17.66
N GLY A 89 13.57 -15.49 -17.41
CA GLY A 89 14.73 -15.68 -18.28
C GLY A 89 15.87 -14.69 -18.06
N ILE A 90 15.84 -13.89 -17.00
CA ILE A 90 16.93 -12.97 -16.66
C ILE A 90 18.14 -13.80 -16.18
N PRO A 91 19.33 -13.63 -16.79
CA PRO A 91 20.56 -14.27 -16.34
C PRO A 91 20.86 -13.97 -14.87
N ILE A 92 21.42 -14.93 -14.14
CA ILE A 92 21.72 -14.81 -12.70
C ILE A 92 22.56 -13.55 -12.42
N GLN A 93 23.52 -13.22 -13.28
CA GLN A 93 24.41 -12.08 -13.12
C GLN A 93 23.73 -10.72 -13.35
N SER A 94 22.58 -10.69 -14.01
CA SER A 94 21.83 -9.46 -14.32
C SER A 94 20.56 -9.30 -13.48
N ILE A 95 20.39 -10.13 -12.44
CA ILE A 95 19.30 -10.00 -11.48
C ILE A 95 19.50 -8.72 -10.68
N SER A 96 18.47 -7.90 -10.65
CA SER A 96 18.45 -6.68 -9.87
C SER A 96 17.82 -6.92 -8.50
N CYS A 97 18.19 -6.09 -7.53
CA CYS A 97 17.58 -6.05 -6.21
C CYS A 97 17.04 -4.64 -5.94
N ASN A 98 15.99 -4.53 -5.13
CA ASN A 98 15.52 -3.23 -4.65
C ASN A 98 16.58 -2.54 -3.78
N ASP A 99 16.44 -1.24 -3.58
CA ASP A 99 17.37 -0.42 -2.80
C ASP A 99 17.66 -1.00 -1.40
N GLY A 100 18.93 -0.96 -1.01
CA GLY A 100 19.41 -1.51 0.28
C GLY A 100 19.55 -3.03 0.32
N LEU A 101 19.26 -3.72 -0.79
CA LEU A 101 19.50 -5.14 -0.96
C LEU A 101 20.62 -5.39 -1.99
N SER A 102 21.28 -6.54 -1.85
CA SER A 102 22.33 -6.97 -2.76
C SER A 102 22.15 -8.45 -3.10
N LEU A 103 22.54 -8.79 -4.32
CA LEU A 103 22.48 -10.15 -4.83
C LEU A 103 23.54 -11.03 -4.18
N ILE A 104 23.15 -12.24 -3.77
CA ILE A 104 24.04 -13.32 -3.33
C ILE A 104 23.54 -14.66 -3.88
N ILE A 105 24.45 -15.61 -4.11
CA ILE A 105 24.09 -16.95 -4.59
C ILE A 105 24.08 -17.91 -3.41
N LYS A 106 22.98 -18.63 -3.20
CA LYS A 106 22.86 -19.59 -2.10
C LYS A 106 23.77 -20.79 -2.37
N ALA A 107 24.67 -21.09 -1.44
CA ALA A 107 25.64 -22.18 -1.59
C ALA A 107 24.97 -23.57 -1.71
N SER A 108 23.74 -23.72 -1.19
CA SER A 108 23.03 -25.00 -1.17
C SER A 108 22.44 -25.43 -2.50
N ASN A 109 22.01 -24.48 -3.34
CA ASN A 109 21.26 -24.78 -4.57
C ASN A 109 21.55 -23.81 -5.73
N GLN A 110 22.58 -22.98 -5.59
CA GLN A 110 23.01 -22.00 -6.59
C GLN A 110 21.92 -21.00 -7.01
N MET A 111 20.87 -20.85 -6.21
CA MET A 111 19.80 -19.89 -6.51
C MET A 111 20.17 -18.48 -6.04
N PRO A 112 19.79 -17.45 -6.81
CA PRO A 112 19.98 -16.06 -6.42
C PRO A 112 19.03 -15.64 -5.30
N ALA A 113 19.51 -14.77 -4.41
CA ALA A 113 18.73 -14.13 -3.35
C ALA A 113 19.15 -12.67 -3.16
N CYS A 114 18.19 -11.79 -2.91
CA CYS A 114 18.44 -10.42 -2.49
C CYS A 114 18.44 -10.39 -0.95
N VAL A 115 19.56 -10.01 -0.35
CA VAL A 115 19.72 -9.89 1.11
C VAL A 115 20.16 -8.48 1.47
N LYS A 116 19.95 -8.06 2.72
CA LYS A 116 20.46 -6.76 3.18
C LYS A 116 21.96 -6.67 2.94
N THR A 117 22.43 -5.56 2.37
CA THR A 117 23.86 -5.37 2.07
C THR A 117 24.74 -5.56 3.30
N SER A 118 24.26 -5.11 4.47
CA SER A 118 24.92 -5.26 5.77
C SER A 118 25.05 -6.71 6.28
N SER A 119 24.29 -7.64 5.71
CA SER A 119 24.28 -9.06 6.12
C SER A 119 25.11 -9.96 5.22
N ILE A 120 25.57 -9.47 4.05
CA ILE A 120 26.29 -10.30 3.06
C ILE A 120 27.49 -10.99 3.69
N GLN A 121 28.37 -10.25 4.36
CA GLN A 121 29.61 -10.83 4.90
C GLN A 121 29.31 -11.96 5.89
N LYS A 122 28.37 -11.71 6.82
CA LYS A 122 27.94 -12.72 7.78
C LYS A 122 27.40 -13.99 7.11
N LEU A 123 26.63 -13.84 6.02
CA LEU A 123 26.07 -14.97 5.30
C LEU A 123 27.13 -15.76 4.51
N VAL A 124 28.17 -15.08 4.02
CA VAL A 124 29.33 -15.73 3.38
C VAL A 124 30.16 -16.48 4.42
N ASP A 125 30.44 -15.86 5.57
CA ASP A 125 31.22 -16.48 6.66
C ASP A 125 30.51 -17.73 7.23
N LEU A 126 29.17 -17.74 7.21
CA LEU A 126 28.33 -18.88 7.59
C LEU A 126 28.22 -19.95 6.50
N GLY A 127 28.83 -19.77 5.33
CA GLY A 127 28.74 -20.69 4.20
C GLY A 127 27.35 -20.76 3.58
N TRP A 128 26.45 -19.82 3.90
CA TRP A 128 25.09 -19.80 3.34
C TRP A 128 25.07 -19.24 1.92
N GLY A 129 25.97 -18.31 1.60
CA GLY A 129 26.01 -17.68 0.29
C GLY A 129 27.41 -17.40 -0.24
N ILE A 130 27.49 -17.27 -1.56
CA ILE A 130 28.68 -17.01 -2.34
C ILE A 130 28.49 -15.64 -2.99
N ARG A 131 29.51 -14.78 -2.92
CA ARG A 131 29.51 -13.51 -3.68
C ARG A 131 29.62 -13.82 -5.17
N ASN A 132 28.72 -13.23 -5.95
CA ASN A 132 28.82 -13.19 -7.41
C ASN A 132 29.72 -12.05 -7.84
#